data_AF-N0CQ30-F1
#
_entry.id   AF-N0CQ30-F1
#
_cell.length_a   1.000
_cell.length_b   1.000
_cell.length_c   1.000
_cell.angle_alpha   90.00
_cell.angle_beta   90.00
_cell.angle_gamma   90.00
#
_symmetry.space_group_name_H-M   'P 1'
#
loop_
_entity.id
_entity.type
_entity.pdbx_description
1 polymer ?
#
loop_
_entity_poly.entity_id
_entity_poly.type
_entity_poly.pdbx_seq_one_letter_code
_entity_poly.pdbx_strand_id
1 'polypeptide(L)'
;MNRTRMTGAWLADLTEAFLCREEELLLGVLQQPDYPALVSCPICDEGPESVVSRVEDPTIDGRRVVLVDFKPCRHGIWVPADE
;
A
#
# COMPACT_ATOMS: atom_id res chain seq x y z
N MET A 1 -23.42 -25.56 -24.39
CA MET A 1 -23.36 -24.12 -24.01
C MET A 1 -24.78 -23.65 -23.78
N ASN A 2 -25.18 -23.46 -22.52
CA ASN A 2 -26.51 -22.94 -22.19
C ASN A 2 -26.48 -21.41 -22.23
N ARG A 3 -27.39 -20.80 -22.97
CA ARG A 3 -27.58 -19.34 -23.02
C ARG A 3 -28.98 -19.03 -22.52
N THR A 4 -29.07 -18.22 -21.48
CA THR A 4 -30.33 -17.76 -20.90
C THR A 4 -30.65 -16.36 -21.45
N ARG A 5 -31.87 -16.15 -21.91
CA ARG A 5 -32.31 -14.86 -22.44
C ARG A 5 -32.72 -13.96 -21.28
N MET A 6 -32.06 -12.82 -21.15
CA MET A 6 -32.34 -11.80 -20.13
C MET A 6 -33.16 -10.66 -20.72
N THR A 7 -33.86 -9.92 -19.86
CA THR A 7 -34.64 -8.74 -20.24
C THR A 7 -33.79 -7.47 -20.22
N GLY A 8 -34.25 -6.42 -20.91
CA GLY A 8 -33.56 -5.11 -20.86
C GLY A 8 -33.50 -4.50 -19.46
N ALA A 9 -34.46 -4.83 -18.58
CA ALA A 9 -34.44 -4.41 -17.17
C ALA A 9 -33.20 -4.93 -16.44
N TRP A 10 -32.79 -6.18 -16.71
CA TRP A 10 -31.59 -6.75 -16.10
C TRP A 10 -30.31 -5.98 -16.47
N LEU A 11 -30.21 -5.45 -17.70
CA LEU A 11 -29.08 -4.60 -18.10
C LEU A 11 -29.10 -3.24 -17.38
N ALA A 12 -30.29 -2.68 -17.14
CA ALA A 12 -30.42 -1.44 -16.39
C ALA A 12 -30.00 -1.65 -14.92
N ASP A 13 -30.50 -2.70 -14.28
CA ASP A 13 -30.15 -3.07 -12.90
C ASP A 13 -28.64 -3.33 -12.75
N LEU A 14 -28.03 -4.01 -13.73
CA LEU A 14 -26.59 -4.25 -13.75
C LEU A 14 -25.80 -2.93 -13.85
N THR A 15 -26.26 -2.01 -14.70
CA THR A 15 -25.61 -0.71 -14.90
C THR A 15 -25.69 0.14 -13.63
N GLU A 16 -26.85 0.17 -12.97
CA GLU A 16 -27.03 0.86 -11.70
C GLU A 16 -26.12 0.28 -10.61
N ALA A 17 -26.06 -1.06 -10.49
CA ALA A 17 -25.17 -1.72 -9.53
C ALA A 17 -23.68 -1.40 -9.77
N PHE A 18 -23.27 -1.23 -11.03
CA PHE A 18 -21.91 -0.79 -11.35
C PHE A 18 -21.63 0.64 -10.90
N LEU A 19 -22.56 1.56 -11.14
CA LEU A 19 -22.41 2.97 -10.75
C LEU A 19 -22.35 3.13 -9.22
N CYS A 20 -23.22 2.43 -8.48
CA CYS A 20 -23.18 2.45 -7.02
C CYS A 20 -21.84 1.93 -6.47
N ARG A 21 -21.32 0.85 -7.05
CA ARG A 21 -20.02 0.30 -6.65
C ARG A 21 -18.87 1.25 -6.96
N GLU A 22 -18.90 1.94 -8.09
CA GLU A 22 -17.90 2.94 -8.45
C GLU A 22 -17.92 4.12 -7.47
N GLU A 23 -19.11 4.60 -7.12
CA GLU A 23 -19.29 5.66 -6.11
C GLU A 23 -18.77 5.23 -4.73
N GLU A 24 -19.11 4.02 -4.27
CA GLU A 24 -18.59 3.47 -3.00
C GLU A 24 -17.06 3.38 -2.98
N LEU A 25 -16.44 2.96 -4.10
CA LEU A 25 -14.99 2.90 -4.22
C LEU A 25 -14.36 4.29 -4.19
N LEU A 26 -14.95 5.26 -4.90
CA LEU A 26 -14.47 6.65 -4.89
C LEU A 26 -14.57 7.25 -3.49
N LEU A 27 -15.70 7.06 -2.80
CA LEU A 27 -15.90 7.52 -1.44
C LEU A 27 -14.95 6.82 -0.45
N GLY A 28 -14.72 5.52 -0.62
CA GLY A 28 -13.78 4.74 0.18
C GLY A 28 -12.31 5.14 -0.03
N VAL A 29 -11.90 5.45 -1.27
CA VAL A 29 -10.55 5.94 -1.59
C VAL A 29 -10.31 7.35 -1.03
N LEU A 30 -11.35 8.18 -0.93
CA LEU A 30 -11.29 9.52 -0.32
C LEU A 30 -11.23 9.48 1.21
N GLN A 31 -11.62 8.38 1.85
CA GLN A 31 -11.29 8.17 3.25
C GLN A 31 -9.80 7.84 3.33
N GLN A 32 -8.96 8.86 3.58
CA GLN A 32 -7.60 8.61 4.04
C GLN A 32 -7.72 7.76 5.31
N PRO A 33 -7.25 6.51 5.32
CA PRO A 33 -7.18 5.74 6.55
C PRO A 33 -6.39 6.56 7.56
N ASP A 34 -6.81 6.55 8.82
CA ASP A 34 -6.04 7.09 9.95
C ASP A 34 -4.78 6.24 10.13
N TYR A 35 -3.84 6.37 9.21
CA TYR A 35 -2.58 5.66 9.25
C TYR A 35 -1.79 6.18 10.46
N PRO A 36 -1.19 5.27 11.25
CA PRO A 36 -0.36 5.68 12.35
C PRO A 36 0.80 6.56 11.84
N ALA A 37 1.24 7.50 12.68
CA ALA A 37 2.38 8.33 12.38
C ALA A 37 3.62 7.46 12.08
N LEU A 38 4.45 7.92 11.14
CA LEU A 38 5.72 7.26 10.84
C LEU A 38 6.62 7.30 12.08
N VAL A 39 7.35 6.21 12.31
CA VAL A 39 8.31 6.12 13.43
C VAL A 39 9.48 7.09 13.23
N SER A 40 9.92 7.73 14.31
CA SER A 40 11.09 8.63 14.28
C SER A 40 12.34 7.91 13.77
N CYS A 41 13.25 8.65 13.16
CA CYS A 41 14.56 8.13 12.81
C CYS A 41 15.33 7.76 14.10
N PRO A 42 15.74 6.49 14.31
CA PRO A 42 16.38 6.09 15.57
C PRO A 42 17.82 6.62 15.73
N ILE A 43 18.38 7.29 14.71
CA ILE A 43 19.73 7.89 14.77
C ILE A 43 19.66 9.33 15.26
N CYS A 44 18.73 10.14 14.76
CA CYS A 44 18.62 11.58 15.08
C CYS A 44 17.32 11.97 15.79
N ASP A 45 16.42 11.04 16.02
CA ASP A 45 15.10 11.21 16.65
C ASP A 45 14.15 12.18 15.90
N GLU A 46 14.50 12.58 14.67
CA GLU A 46 13.65 13.43 13.84
C GLU A 46 12.47 12.64 13.27
N GLY A 47 11.29 13.27 13.27
CA GLY A 47 10.07 12.73 12.65
C GLY A 47 10.21 12.73 11.12
N PRO A 48 10.12 11.58 10.45
CA PRO A 48 10.33 11.52 9.01
C PRO A 48 9.10 12.00 8.24
N GLU A 49 9.35 12.64 7.10
CA GLU A 49 8.32 12.91 6.10
C GLU A 49 8.01 11.66 5.26
N SER A 50 9.00 10.78 5.10
CA SER A 50 8.84 9.51 4.40
C SER A 50 9.88 8.49 4.87
N VAL A 51 9.47 7.22 4.83
CA VAL A 51 10.31 6.05 5.08
C VAL A 51 10.24 5.14 3.86
N VAL A 52 11.39 4.79 3.29
CA VAL A 52 11.48 3.94 2.09
C VAL A 52 12.29 2.70 2.42
N SER A 53 11.73 1.52 2.18
CA SER A 53 12.43 0.26 2.35
C SER A 53 12.81 -0.35 1.00
N ARG A 54 14.04 -0.86 0.88
CA ARG A 54 14.45 -1.69 -0.25
C ARG A 54 15.15 -2.95 0.25
N VAL A 55 14.83 -4.08 -0.36
CA VAL A 55 15.56 -5.33 -0.11
C VAL A 55 16.88 -5.22 -0.86
N GLU A 56 17.98 -5.40 -0.14
CA GLU A 56 19.31 -5.48 -0.75
C GLU A 56 19.76 -6.94 -0.79
N ASP A 57 20.36 -7.31 -1.92
CA ASP A 57 20.94 -8.65 -2.09
C ASP A 57 22.03 -8.89 -1.02
N PRO A 58 22.22 -10.14 -0.57
CA PRO A 58 23.19 -10.45 0.47
C PRO A 58 24.60 -10.07 0.03
N THR A 59 25.17 -9.02 0.64
CA THR A 59 26.45 -8.45 0.23
C THR A 59 27.66 -9.00 0.98
N ILE A 60 27.51 -9.43 2.25
CA ILE A 60 28.68 -9.75 3.10
C ILE A 60 28.53 -11.07 3.89
N ASP A 61 27.35 -11.40 4.44
CA ASP A 61 27.17 -12.58 5.32
C ASP A 61 26.13 -13.60 4.80
N GLY A 62 25.74 -13.51 3.53
CA GLY A 62 24.73 -14.41 2.93
C GLY A 62 23.28 -14.17 3.42
N ARG A 63 23.09 -13.26 4.38
CA ARG A 63 21.78 -12.88 4.91
C ARG A 63 21.15 -11.79 4.09
N ARG A 64 19.85 -11.93 3.79
CA ARG A 64 19.08 -10.86 3.17
C ARG A 64 18.85 -9.77 4.19
N VAL A 65 18.87 -8.54 3.71
CA VAL A 65 18.74 -7.36 4.54
C VAL A 65 17.81 -6.37 3.85
N VAL A 66 16.98 -5.70 4.64
CA VAL A 66 16.15 -4.60 4.19
C VAL A 66 16.84 -3.32 4.63
N LEU A 67 17.20 -2.47 3.67
CA LEU A 67 17.62 -1.11 3.97
C LEU A 67 16.39 -0.23 4.11
N VAL A 68 16.27 0.44 5.25
CA VAL A 68 15.21 1.39 5.57
C VAL A 68 15.81 2.80 5.61
N ASP A 69 15.42 3.63 4.65
CA ASP A 69 15.88 5.01 4.49
C ASP A 69 14.85 6.02 5.05
N PHE A 70 15.30 6.92 5.92
CA PHE A 70 14.49 7.98 6.52
C PHE A 70 14.77 9.34 5.85
N LYS A 71 13.73 10.06 5.43
CA LYS A 71 13.84 11.42 4.89
C LYS A 71 13.17 12.43 5.83
N PRO A 72 13.75 13.64 6.01
CA PRO A 72 14.83 14.23 5.21
C PRO A 72 16.26 13.93 5.68
N CYS A 73 16.45 13.28 6.83
CA CYS A 73 17.77 13.10 7.46
C CYS A 73 18.76 12.19 6.70
N ARG A 74 18.27 11.37 5.76
CA ARG A 74 19.06 10.44 4.91
C ARG A 74 19.81 9.35 5.68
N HIS A 75 19.35 9.03 6.88
CA HIS A 75 19.84 7.87 7.62
C HIS A 75 19.25 6.58 7.05
N GLY A 76 20.12 5.61 6.75
CA GLY A 76 19.75 4.28 6.27
C GLY A 76 20.08 3.22 7.31
N ILE A 77 19.13 2.31 7.57
CA ILE A 77 19.25 1.27 8.59
C ILE A 77 19.09 -0.10 7.95
N TRP A 78 20.04 -0.98 8.21
CA TRP A 78 20.03 -2.35 7.74
C TRP A 78 19.28 -3.22 8.75
N VAL A 79 18.16 -3.78 8.33
CA VAL A 79 17.36 -4.71 9.13
C VAL A 79 17.55 -6.11 8.55
N PRO A 80 17.99 -7.11 9.34
CA PRO A 80 18.01 -8.49 8.88
C PRO A 80 16.62 -8.91 8.39
N ALA A 81 16.53 -9.52 7.21
CA ALA A 81 15.28 -10.02 6.65
C ALA A 81 14.98 -11.47 7.10
N ASP A 82 15.66 -11.94 8.13
CA ASP A 82 15.54 -13.28 8.69
C ASP A 82 14.53 -13.27 9.86
N GLU A 83 13.51 -14.14 9.80
CA GLU A 83 12.71 -14.58 10.97
C GLU A 83 13.41 -15.74 11.69
#